data_AF-A0A519VTL5-F1
#
_entry.id   AF-A0A519VTL5-F1
#
_cell.length_a   1.000
_cell.length_b   1.000
_cell.length_c   1.000
_cell.angle_alpha   90.00
_cell.angle_beta   90.00
_cell.angle_gamma   90.00
#
_symmetry.space_group_name_H-M   'P 1'
#
loop_
_entity.id
_entity.type
_entity.pdbx_description
1 polymer ?
#
loop_
_entity_poly.entity_id
_entity_poly.type
_entity_poly.pdbx_seq_one_letter_code
_entity_poly.pdbx_strand_id
1 'polypeptide(L)'
;MYPVFKRELFSLLNSLMAYIAIGIFLLAAGLMLWFFPDTSVFEYGYAELTGFFTLAPFLFLFLIPAITMRSFAEERREGTYVLLATRPITEWQIILAKFLSCLIIVFFALIPTVVYYITIYKLSLPEGNVDGGAILGSYIGLLLLS
;
A
#
# COMPACT_ATOMS: atom_id res chain seq x y z
N MET A 1 8.45 -2.18 -22.71
CA MET A 1 8.04 -1.86 -21.32
C MET A 1 6.59 -2.23 -20.97
N TYR A 2 5.55 -1.67 -21.60
CA TYR A 2 4.13 -1.91 -21.22
C TYR A 2 3.69 -3.39 -21.11
N PRO A 3 4.08 -4.30 -22.04
CA PRO A 3 3.68 -5.71 -21.94
C PRO A 3 4.26 -6.43 -20.72
N VAL A 4 5.49 -6.10 -20.32
CA VAL A 4 6.15 -6.67 -19.14
C VAL A 4 5.44 -6.18 -17.89
N PHE A 5 5.24 -4.88 -17.77
CA PHE A 5 4.51 -4.27 -16.66
C PHE A 5 3.10 -4.87 -16.49
N LYS A 6 2.34 -5.02 -17.58
CA LYS A 6 1.00 -5.64 -17.54
C LYS A 6 1.09 -7.06 -17.02
N ARG A 7 2.03 -7.87 -17.54
CA ARG A 7 2.23 -9.25 -17.08
C ARG A 7 2.56 -9.31 -15.58
N GLU A 8 3.50 -8.49 -15.11
CA GLU A 8 3.89 -8.43 -13.70
C GLU A 8 2.72 -8.00 -12.80
N LEU A 9 1.97 -6.96 -13.19
CA LEU A 9 0.83 -6.49 -12.43
C LEU A 9 -0.25 -7.58 -12.30
N PHE A 10 -0.60 -8.26 -13.39
CA PHE A 10 -1.58 -9.36 -13.34
C PHE A 10 -1.05 -10.60 -12.60
N SER A 11 0.26 -10.83 -12.60
CA SER A 11 0.86 -11.88 -11.77
C SER A 11 0.69 -11.58 -10.28
N LEU A 12 0.97 -10.33 -9.86
CA LEU A 12 0.77 -9.89 -8.48
C LEU A 12 -0.71 -9.89 -8.08
N LEU A 13 -1.60 -9.42 -8.95
CA LEU A 13 -3.05 -9.42 -8.71
C LEU A 13 -3.67 -10.82 -8.72
N ASN A 14 -3.03 -11.83 -9.29
CA ASN A 14 -3.49 -13.22 -9.17
C ASN A 14 -2.88 -13.96 -7.96
N SER A 15 -1.99 -13.30 -7.22
CA SER A 15 -1.35 -13.89 -6.05
C SER A 15 -2.23 -13.77 -4.81
N LEU A 16 -2.64 -14.90 -4.23
CA LEU A 16 -3.37 -14.96 -2.97
C LEU A 16 -2.62 -14.24 -1.83
N MET A 17 -1.29 -14.33 -1.82
CA MET A 17 -0.46 -13.70 -0.78
C MET A 17 -0.58 -12.18 -0.78
N ALA A 18 -0.73 -11.55 -1.96
CA ALA A 18 -0.90 -10.10 -2.05
C ALA A 18 -2.20 -9.66 -1.37
N TYR A 19 -3.31 -10.38 -1.60
CA TYR A 19 -4.58 -10.09 -0.95
C TYR A 19 -4.55 -10.35 0.56
N ILE A 20 -3.87 -11.41 1.01
CA ILE A 20 -3.71 -11.67 2.45
C ILE A 20 -2.92 -10.55 3.11
N ALA A 21 -1.82 -10.11 2.51
CA ALA A 21 -1.00 -9.02 3.05
C ALA A 21 -1.79 -7.70 3.14
N ILE A 22 -2.55 -7.35 2.08
CA ILE A 22 -3.43 -6.18 2.09
C ILE A 22 -4.52 -6.33 3.17
N GLY A 23 -5.13 -7.51 3.28
CA GLY A 23 -6.14 -7.79 4.30
C GLY A 23 -5.62 -7.61 5.72
N ILE A 24 -4.41 -8.12 6.01
CA ILE A 24 -3.75 -7.94 7.31
C ILE A 24 -3.44 -6.45 7.56
N PHE A 25 -2.94 -5.74 6.55
CA PHE A 25 -2.68 -4.31 6.64
C PHE A 25 -3.96 -3.52 6.99
N LEU A 26 -5.06 -3.75 6.27
CA LEU A 26 -6.33 -3.08 6.49
C LEU A 26 -6.96 -3.44 7.83
N LEU A 27 -6.85 -4.72 8.23
CA LEU A 27 -7.36 -5.18 9.52
C LEU A 27 -6.58 -4.53 10.66
N ALA A 28 -5.25 -4.53 10.59
CA ALA A 28 -4.40 -3.89 11.58
C ALA A 28 -4.66 -2.39 11.66
N ALA A 29 -4.71 -1.69 10.51
CA ALA A 29 -5.02 -0.26 10.46
C ALA A 29 -6.40 0.05 11.04
N GLY A 30 -7.42 -0.74 10.70
CA GLY A 30 -8.78 -0.59 11.20
C GLY A 30 -8.89 -0.83 12.71
N LEU A 31 -8.30 -1.91 13.22
CA LEU A 31 -8.30 -2.18 14.66
C LEU A 31 -7.57 -1.06 15.43
N MET A 32 -6.42 -0.61 14.95
CA MET A 32 -5.66 0.46 15.60
C MET A 32 -6.44 1.77 15.63
N LEU A 33 -7.13 2.14 14.55
CA LEU A 33 -7.84 3.41 14.49
C LEU A 33 -9.15 3.44 15.29
N TRP A 34 -9.83 2.30 15.39
CA TRP A 34 -11.21 2.24 15.91
C TRP A 34 -11.36 1.48 17.22
N PHE A 35 -10.48 0.53 17.53
CA PHE A 35 -10.66 -0.40 18.66
C PHE A 35 -9.69 -0.16 19.81
N PHE A 36 -8.44 0.25 19.55
CA PHE A 36 -7.44 0.41 20.61
C PHE A 36 -7.54 1.77 21.30
N PRO A 37 -7.70 1.82 22.64
CA PRO A 37 -7.90 3.05 23.43
C PRO A 37 -6.91 4.16 23.13
N ASP A 38 -5.61 3.83 23.17
CA ASP A 38 -4.50 4.78 23.04
C ASP A 38 -4.45 5.50 21.68
N THR A 39 -5.08 4.92 20.66
CA THR A 39 -5.05 5.41 19.27
C THR A 39 -6.44 5.63 18.67
N SER A 40 -7.51 5.36 19.44
CA SER A 40 -8.87 5.44 18.94
C SER A 40 -9.32 6.88 18.78
N VAL A 41 -9.91 7.18 17.63
CA VAL A 41 -10.46 8.51 17.33
C VAL A 41 -11.55 8.90 18.33
N PHE A 42 -12.32 7.91 18.82
CA PHE A 42 -13.45 8.16 19.73
C PHE A 42 -13.00 8.51 21.14
N GLU A 43 -11.97 7.87 21.68
CA GLU A 43 -11.49 8.14 23.04
C GLU A 43 -10.54 9.32 23.11
N TYR A 44 -9.79 9.58 22.03
CA TYR A 44 -8.85 10.70 21.96
C TYR A 44 -9.56 12.07 21.92
N GLY A 45 -10.83 12.10 21.50
CA GLY A 45 -11.67 13.31 21.52
C GLY A 45 -11.37 14.33 20.40
N TYR A 46 -10.38 14.05 19.54
CA TYR A 46 -10.06 14.84 18.35
C TYR A 46 -10.27 14.01 17.08
N ALA A 47 -10.95 14.60 16.09
CA ALA A 47 -11.19 14.00 14.80
C ALA A 47 -9.94 14.15 13.89
N GLU A 48 -8.89 13.38 14.18
CA GLU A 48 -7.62 13.42 13.46
C GLU A 48 -7.19 12.03 12.94
N LEU A 49 -6.46 12.02 11.81
CA LEU A 49 -5.83 10.80 11.26
C LEU A 49 -4.35 10.66 11.62
N THR A 50 -3.83 11.51 12.50
CA THR A 50 -2.42 11.54 12.89
C THR A 50 -1.93 10.17 13.39
N GLY A 51 -2.77 9.46 14.16
CA GLY A 51 -2.47 8.10 14.63
C GLY A 51 -2.30 7.10 13.48
N PHE A 52 -3.17 7.14 12.46
CA PHE A 52 -3.02 6.30 11.27
C PHE A 52 -1.70 6.54 10.55
N PHE A 53 -1.39 7.79 10.25
CA PHE A 53 -0.18 8.15 9.50
C PHE A 53 1.11 7.86 10.27
N THR A 54 1.07 7.88 11.60
CA THR A 54 2.19 7.50 12.45
C THR A 54 2.42 5.98 12.46
N LEU A 55 1.34 5.18 12.41
CA LEU A 55 1.40 3.72 12.44
C LEU A 55 1.58 3.06 11.07
N ALA A 56 1.08 3.68 10.01
CA ALA A 56 1.14 3.15 8.65
C ALA A 56 2.57 2.77 8.19
N PRO A 57 3.63 3.55 8.47
CA PRO A 57 5.02 3.14 8.19
C PRO A 57 5.42 1.81 8.84
N PHE A 58 4.98 1.55 10.07
CA PHE A 58 5.26 0.27 10.74
C PHE A 58 4.49 -0.89 10.11
N LEU A 59 3.25 -0.65 9.69
CA LEU A 59 2.49 -1.66 8.94
C LEU A 59 3.12 -1.93 7.57
N PHE A 60 3.72 -0.92 6.94
CA PHE A 60 4.44 -1.03 5.68
C PHE A 60 5.69 -1.91 5.77
N LEU A 61 6.36 -1.96 6.93
CA LEU A 61 7.46 -2.91 7.16
C LEU A 61 7.04 -4.38 6.98
N PHE A 62 5.75 -4.69 7.12
CA PHE A 62 5.22 -6.03 6.85
C PHE A 62 4.64 -6.14 5.44
N LEU A 63 3.89 -5.11 5.00
CA LEU A 63 3.21 -5.10 3.71
C LEU A 63 4.19 -5.12 2.52
N ILE A 64 5.20 -4.25 2.54
CA ILE A 64 6.12 -4.07 1.41
C ILE A 64 6.94 -5.34 1.16
N PRO A 65 7.59 -5.97 2.17
CA PRO A 65 8.32 -7.20 1.93
C PRO A 65 7.39 -8.33 1.48
N ALA A 66 6.19 -8.44 2.04
CA ALA A 66 5.24 -9.48 1.66
C ALA A 66 4.84 -9.40 0.16
N ILE A 67 4.68 -8.19 -0.38
CA ILE A 67 4.36 -7.98 -1.80
C ILE A 67 5.59 -8.18 -2.69
N THR A 68 6.76 -7.69 -2.26
CA THR A 68 7.97 -7.63 -3.11
C THR A 68 8.79 -8.92 -3.14
N MET A 69 8.73 -9.76 -2.10
CA MET A 69 9.57 -10.98 -1.97
C MET A 69 9.48 -11.92 -3.17
N ARG A 70 8.32 -12.02 -3.82
CA ARG A 70 8.12 -12.91 -4.99
C ARG A 70 8.66 -12.36 -6.30
N SER A 71 8.83 -11.04 -6.41
CA SER A 71 9.06 -10.38 -7.70
C SER A 71 10.26 -10.95 -8.46
N PHE A 72 11.38 -11.21 -7.79
CA PHE A 72 12.55 -11.85 -8.39
C PHE A 72 12.79 -13.29 -7.92
N ALA A 73 12.37 -13.64 -6.70
CA ALA A 73 12.59 -14.97 -6.15
C ALA A 73 11.81 -16.05 -6.92
N GLU A 74 10.59 -15.74 -7.34
CA GLU A 74 9.72 -16.69 -8.04
C GLU A 74 10.22 -16.95 -9.47
N GLU A 75 10.66 -15.91 -10.19
CA GLU A 75 11.28 -16.06 -11.52
C GLU A 75 12.61 -16.84 -11.49
N ARG A 76 13.40 -16.68 -10.43
CA ARG A 76 14.63 -17.47 -10.24
C ARG A 76 14.31 -18.93 -9.93
N ARG A 77 13.29 -19.19 -9.09
CA ARG A 77 12.84 -20.54 -8.74
C ARG A 77 12.29 -21.28 -9.95
N GLU A 78 11.54 -20.59 -10.82
CA GLU A 78 10.92 -21.17 -12.02
C GLU A 78 11.84 -21.24 -13.23
N GLY A 79 13.07 -20.70 -13.14
CA GLY A 79 14.03 -20.66 -14.25
C GLY A 79 13.64 -19.72 -15.40
N THR A 80 12.53 -18.99 -15.27
CA THR A 80 12.03 -18.06 -16.28
C THR A 80 12.86 -16.78 -16.39
N TYR A 81 13.72 -16.51 -15.40
CA TYR A 81 14.66 -15.40 -15.43
C TYR A 81 15.56 -15.41 -16.68
N VAL A 82 16.05 -16.59 -17.10
CA VAL A 82 16.90 -16.73 -18.30
C VAL A 82 16.12 -16.39 -19.58
N LEU A 83 14.83 -16.76 -19.62
CA LEU A 83 13.94 -16.43 -20.74
C LEU A 83 13.60 -14.93 -20.81
N LEU A 84 13.59 -14.24 -19.67
CA LEU A 84 13.48 -12.77 -19.63
C LEU A 84 14.75 -12.09 -20.13
N ALA A 85 15.91 -12.56 -19.64
CA ALA A 85 17.21 -11.97 -19.95
C ALA A 85 17.62 -12.14 -21.43
N THR A 86 17.12 -13.18 -22.10
CA THR A 86 17.38 -13.43 -23.53
C THR A 86 16.49 -12.63 -24.48
N ARG A 87 15.45 -11.94 -23.97
CA ARG A 87 14.61 -11.06 -24.79
C ARG A 87 15.32 -9.73 -25.06
N PRO A 88 15.04 -9.04 -26.18
CA PRO A 88 15.61 -7.73 -26.50
C PRO A 88 14.98 -6.62 -25.66
N ILE A 89 15.11 -6.72 -24.33
CA ILE A 89 14.55 -5.80 -23.35
C ILE A 89 15.69 -5.36 -22.43
N THR A 90 15.84 -4.06 -22.23
CA THR A 90 16.86 -3.51 -21.34
C THR A 90 16.54 -3.84 -19.88
N GLU A 91 17.56 -4.12 -19.07
CA GLU A 91 17.40 -4.40 -17.63
C GLU A 91 16.61 -3.31 -16.89
N TRP A 92 16.84 -2.03 -17.22
CA TRP A 92 16.09 -0.90 -16.66
C TRP A 92 14.58 -0.98 -16.88
N GLN A 93 14.14 -1.48 -18.03
CA GLN A 93 12.71 -1.65 -18.30
C GLN A 93 12.09 -2.75 -17.43
N ILE A 94 12.86 -3.78 -17.08
CA ILE A 94 12.42 -4.87 -16.20
C ILE A 94 12.31 -4.34 -14.76
N ILE A 95 13.33 -3.62 -14.30
CA ILE A 95 13.36 -3.02 -12.96
C ILE A 95 12.19 -2.03 -12.79
N LEU A 96 12.02 -1.09 -13.72
CA LEU A 96 10.94 -0.11 -13.69
C LEU A 96 9.56 -0.77 -13.76
N ALA A 97 9.40 -1.81 -14.59
CA ALA A 97 8.13 -2.53 -14.67
C ALA A 97 7.77 -3.18 -13.33
N LYS A 98 8.71 -3.91 -12.71
CA LYS A 98 8.48 -4.59 -11.42
C LYS A 98 8.22 -3.60 -10.29
N PHE A 99 8.98 -2.51 -10.24
CA PHE A 99 8.77 -1.43 -9.27
C PHE A 99 7.38 -0.81 -9.40
N LEU A 100 7.00 -0.38 -10.61
CA LEU A 100 5.67 0.22 -10.87
C LEU A 100 4.52 -0.76 -10.57
N SER A 101 4.70 -2.06 -10.88
CA SER A 101 3.71 -3.07 -10.55
C SER A 101 3.51 -3.20 -9.04
N CYS A 102 4.59 -3.21 -8.24
CA CYS A 102 4.50 -3.26 -6.78
C CYS A 102 3.88 -1.98 -6.21
N LEU A 103 4.29 -0.81 -6.71
CA LEU A 103 3.75 0.49 -6.29
C LEU A 103 2.23 0.57 -6.51
N ILE A 104 1.72 0.02 -7.60
CA ILE A 104 0.27 -0.03 -7.86
C ILE A 104 -0.45 -0.95 -6.88
N ILE A 105 0.14 -2.06 -6.45
CA ILE A 105 -0.45 -2.91 -5.41
C ILE A 105 -0.52 -2.16 -4.08
N VAL A 106 0.53 -1.42 -3.71
CA VAL A 106 0.50 -0.57 -2.51
C VAL A 106 -0.56 0.52 -2.64
N PHE A 107 -0.68 1.15 -3.81
CA PHE A 107 -1.75 2.10 -4.09
C PHE A 107 -3.14 1.47 -3.89
N PHE A 108 -3.37 0.25 -4.39
CA PHE A 108 -4.61 -0.49 -4.15
C PHE A 108 -4.83 -0.81 -2.67
N ALA A 109 -3.77 -1.04 -1.89
CA ALA A 109 -3.87 -1.24 -0.45
C ALA A 109 -4.29 0.04 0.30
N LEU A 110 -3.91 1.22 -0.22
CA LEU A 110 -4.24 2.51 0.38
C LEU A 110 -5.64 3.02 0.01
N ILE A 111 -6.18 2.70 -1.18
CA ILE A 111 -7.51 3.18 -1.62
C ILE A 111 -8.61 2.95 -0.56
N PRO A 112 -8.76 1.76 0.06
CA PRO A 112 -9.80 1.52 1.06
C PRO A 112 -9.65 2.40 2.31
N THR A 113 -8.43 2.82 2.64
CA THR A 113 -8.17 3.68 3.81
C THR A 113 -8.71 5.10 3.63
N VAL A 114 -9.06 5.52 2.40
CA VAL A 114 -9.76 6.79 2.14
C VAL A 114 -11.11 6.84 2.87
N VAL A 115 -11.71 5.68 3.16
CA VAL A 115 -12.92 5.61 3.99
C VAL A 115 -12.67 6.23 5.38
N TYR A 116 -11.47 6.08 5.95
CA TYR A 116 -11.13 6.68 7.24
C TYR A 116 -11.15 8.21 7.17
N TYR A 117 -10.65 8.79 6.07
CA TYR A 117 -10.74 10.24 5.83
C TYR A 117 -12.19 10.71 5.76
N ILE A 118 -13.05 10.00 5.00
CA ILE A 118 -14.46 10.35 4.87
C ILE A 118 -15.16 10.30 6.23
N THR A 119 -14.84 9.31 7.08
CA THR A 119 -15.42 9.20 8.42
C THR A 119 -15.00 10.37 9.31
N ILE A 120 -13.71 10.71 9.34
CA ILE A 120 -13.19 11.85 10.12
C ILE A 120 -13.77 13.18 9.64
N TYR A 121 -13.87 13.37 8.33
CA TYR A 121 -14.47 14.56 7.72
C TYR A 121 -15.89 14.81 8.22
N LYS A 122 -16.69 13.74 8.33
CA LYS A 122 -18.07 13.82 8.83
C LYS A 122 -18.18 13.92 10.36
N LEU A 123 -17.22 13.35 11.10
CA LEU A 123 -17.23 13.36 12.56
C LEU A 123 -16.73 14.69 13.14
N SER A 124 -16.03 15.49 12.34
CA SER A 124 -15.49 16.78 12.75
C SER A 124 -16.60 17.82 12.99
N LEU A 125 -16.41 18.67 14.01
CA LEU A 125 -17.31 19.76 14.35
C LEU A 125 -16.55 21.10 14.24
N PRO A 126 -16.88 22.01 13.31
CA PRO A 126 -17.86 21.88 12.22
C PRO A 126 -17.44 20.85 11.16
N GLU A 127 -18.42 20.36 10.39
CA GLU A 127 -18.16 19.36 9.34
C GLU A 127 -17.10 19.86 8.36
N GLY A 128 -16.10 19.03 8.09
CA GLY A 128 -14.98 19.38 7.22
C GLY A 128 -13.90 20.26 7.84
N ASN A 129 -13.91 20.49 9.17
CA ASN A 129 -12.79 21.11 9.89
C ASN A 129 -11.59 20.15 10.04
N VAL A 130 -11.11 19.63 8.91
CA VAL A 130 -9.97 18.71 8.83
C VAL A 130 -8.97 19.27 7.85
N ASP A 131 -7.68 19.18 8.18
CA ASP A 131 -6.62 19.60 7.28
C ASP A 131 -6.45 18.60 6.12
N GLY A 132 -7.26 18.77 5.08
CA GLY A 132 -7.19 17.97 3.86
C GLY A 132 -5.84 18.08 3.14
N GLY A 133 -5.13 19.22 3.30
CA GLY A 133 -3.79 19.41 2.73
C GLY A 133 -2.76 18.52 3.41
N ALA A 134 -2.75 18.51 4.75
CA ALA A 134 -1.90 17.62 5.53
C ALA A 134 -2.21 16.14 5.26
N ILE A 135 -3.48 15.77 5.11
CA ILE A 135 -3.91 14.39 4.84
C ILE A 135 -3.47 13.94 3.44
N LEU A 136 -3.71 14.76 2.41
CA LEU A 136 -3.24 14.47 1.05
C LEU A 136 -1.71 14.37 1.01
N GLY A 137 -1.00 15.30 1.67
CA GLY A 137 0.45 15.26 1.79
C GLY A 137 0.94 13.98 2.48
N SER A 138 0.23 13.52 3.52
CA SER A 138 0.56 12.29 4.25
C SER A 138 0.32 11.04 3.41
N TYR A 139 -0.76 10.99 2.62
CA TYR A 139 -1.00 9.88 1.67
C TYR A 139 0.05 9.81 0.56
N ILE A 140 0.44 10.97 0.01
CA ILE A 140 1.55 11.05 -0.95
C ILE A 140 2.85 10.61 -0.27
N GLY A 141 3.09 11.06 0.96
CA GLY A 141 4.24 10.65 1.76
C GLY A 141 4.32 9.14 1.96
N LEU A 142 3.19 8.50 2.29
CA LEU A 142 3.12 7.03 2.38
C LEU A 142 3.43 6.36 1.03
N LEU A 143 2.88 6.85 -0.07
CA LEU A 143 3.18 6.31 -1.41
C LEU A 143 4.65 6.47 -1.82
N LEU A 144 5.32 7.51 -1.37
CA LEU A 144 6.74 7.73 -1.64
C LEU A 144 7.65 6.95 -0.68
N LEU A 145 7.15 6.61 0.51
CA LEU A 145 7.85 5.78 1.48
C LEU A 145 7.87 4.30 1.07
N SER A 146 6.85 3.84 0.35
CA SER A 146 6.67 2.44 -0.05
C SER A 146 7.65 1.96 -1.11
#